data_AF-A0A7C3TSV6-F1
#
_entry.id   AF-A0A7C3TSV6-F1
#
_cell.length_a   1.000
_cell.length_b   1.000
_cell.length_c   1.000
_cell.angle_alpha   90.00
_cell.angle_beta   90.00
_cell.angle_gamma   90.00
#
_symmetry.space_group_name_H-M   'P 1'
#
loop_
_entity.id
_entity.type
_entity.pdbx_description
1 polymer ?
#
loop_
_entity_poly.entity_id
_entity_poly.type
_entity_poly.pdbx_seq_one_letter_code
_entity_poly.pdbx_strand_id
1 'polypeptide(L)'
;MRKLYVNIIWHMHQPYYWDEDQGVFVLPWVRTHATKDYLFMGKLLERFPQVKVTFNFVPSLLHQMQLYLEGKEDRVMVLAKKKVSSLT
;
A
#
# COMPACT_ATOMS: atom_id res chain seq x y z
N MET A 1 -0.98 -16.65 -37.65
CA MET A 1 -0.13 -16.06 -36.60
C MET A 1 0.03 -17.06 -35.45
N ARG A 2 1.21 -17.18 -34.83
CA ARG A 2 1.43 -18.08 -33.68
C ARG A 2 1.00 -17.37 -32.38
N LYS A 3 0.46 -18.13 -31.42
CA LYS A 3 0.05 -17.63 -30.11
C LYS A 3 1.28 -17.26 -29.27
N LEU A 4 1.32 -16.03 -28.75
CA LEU A 4 2.31 -15.61 -27.75
C LEU A 4 1.72 -15.81 -26.35
N TYR A 5 2.47 -16.46 -25.46
CA TYR A 5 2.12 -16.58 -24.06
C TYR A 5 2.79 -15.45 -23.29
N VAL A 6 1.99 -14.72 -22.51
CA VAL A 6 2.46 -13.55 -21.73
C VAL A 6 2.17 -13.81 -20.26
N ASN A 7 3.14 -13.52 -19.40
CA ASN A 7 2.97 -13.48 -17.96
C ASN A 7 3.26 -12.06 -17.47
N ILE A 8 2.27 -11.43 -16.83
CA ILE A 8 2.40 -10.09 -16.25
C ILE A 8 2.53 -10.26 -14.74
N ILE A 9 3.67 -9.83 -14.20
CA ILE A 9 3.97 -9.90 -12.77
C ILE A 9 4.08 -8.49 -12.20
N TRP A 10 3.30 -8.23 -11.17
CA TRP A 10 3.34 -6.98 -10.41
C TRP A 10 4.04 -7.23 -9.08
N HIS A 11 5.25 -6.71 -8.94
CA HIS A 11 6.01 -6.77 -7.70
C HIS A 11 5.73 -5.53 -6.85
N MET A 12 4.92 -5.71 -5.81
CA MET A 12 4.52 -4.66 -4.88
C MET A 12 5.51 -4.60 -3.72
N HIS A 13 6.25 -3.50 -3.65
CA HIS A 13 7.28 -3.26 -2.65
C HIS A 13 7.12 -1.89 -2.02
N GLN A 14 7.30 -1.83 -0.70
CA GLN A 14 7.63 -0.61 0.04
C GLN A 14 8.79 -0.93 0.99
N PRO A 15 9.74 0.01 1.19
CA PRO A 15 10.67 -0.04 2.30
C PRO A 15 9.96 -0.17 3.66
N TYR A 16 10.71 -0.55 4.69
CA TYR A 16 10.20 -0.57 6.06
C TYR A 16 10.19 0.85 6.64
N TYR A 17 9.01 1.38 6.92
CA TYR A 17 8.78 2.74 7.42
C TYR A 17 8.24 2.78 8.84
N TRP A 18 7.88 1.65 9.44
CA TRP A 18 7.46 1.61 10.83
C TRP A 18 8.66 1.85 11.75
N ASP A 19 8.56 2.87 12.59
CA ASP A 19 9.54 3.18 13.62
C ASP A 19 9.06 2.55 14.93
N GLU A 20 9.72 1.46 15.34
CA GLU A 20 9.37 0.69 16.55
C GLU A 20 9.53 1.54 17.82
N ASP A 21 10.52 2.42 17.86
CA ASP A 21 10.83 3.23 19.04
C ASP A 21 9.81 4.36 19.20
N GLN A 22 9.40 4.98 18.08
CA GLN A 22 8.44 6.09 18.09
C GLN A 22 6.99 5.64 17.98
N GLY A 23 6.73 4.39 17.61
CA GLY A 23 5.39 3.86 17.42
C GLY A 23 4.61 4.58 16.31
N VAL A 24 5.28 5.02 15.25
CA VAL A 24 4.66 5.75 14.13
C VAL A 24 5.35 5.43 12.80
N PHE A 25 4.60 5.39 11.70
CA PHE A 25 5.24 5.32 10.38
C PHE A 25 5.90 6.65 10.03
N VAL A 26 7.19 6.60 9.68
CA VAL A 26 7.96 7.80 9.31
C VAL A 26 7.47 8.44 8.02
N LEU A 27 6.94 7.64 7.09
CA LEU A 27 6.45 8.06 5.78
C LEU A 27 5.11 7.37 5.47
N PRO A 28 4.20 8.03 4.72
CA PRO A 28 2.83 7.56 4.53
C PRO A 28 2.68 6.50 3.42
N TRP A 29 3.79 6.04 2.84
CA TRP A 29 3.80 5.38 1.54
C TRP A 29 3.05 4.04 1.52
N VAL A 30 3.14 3.26 2.60
CA VAL A 30 2.36 2.01 2.72
C VAL A 30 0.86 2.30 2.59
N ARG A 31 0.33 3.26 3.36
CA ARG A 31 -1.09 3.63 3.28
C ARG A 31 -1.46 4.24 1.94
N THR A 32 -0.69 5.20 1.44
CA THR A 32 -1.07 5.94 0.23
C THR A 32 -1.01 5.07 -1.02
N HIS A 33 -0.05 4.16 -1.12
CA HIS A 33 0.00 3.21 -2.24
C HIS A 33 -1.04 2.09 -2.09
N ALA A 34 -1.32 1.64 -0.86
CA ALA A 34 -2.37 0.65 -0.62
C ALA A 34 -3.76 1.13 -1.02
N THR A 35 -4.15 2.34 -0.62
CA THR A 35 -5.49 2.88 -0.90
C THR A 35 -5.64 3.42 -2.33
N LYS A 36 -4.54 3.61 -3.05
CA LYS A 36 -4.51 4.07 -4.43
C LYS A 36 -4.11 2.95 -5.38
N ASP A 37 -2.81 2.75 -5.59
CA ASP A 37 -2.29 1.98 -6.72
C ASP A 37 -2.58 0.48 -6.57
N TYR A 38 -2.36 -0.10 -5.38
CA TYR A 38 -2.56 -1.54 -5.16
C TYR A 38 -4.05 -1.91 -5.26
N LEU A 39 -4.91 -1.12 -4.62
CA LEU A 39 -6.36 -1.30 -4.72
C LEU A 39 -6.86 -1.09 -6.15
N PHE A 40 -6.39 -0.05 -6.83
CA PHE A 40 -6.77 0.23 -8.21
C PHE A 40 -6.43 -0.94 -9.14
N MET A 41 -5.22 -1.50 -9.02
CA MET A 41 -4.80 -2.62 -9.87
C MET A 41 -5.62 -3.88 -9.63
N GLY A 42 -5.99 -4.16 -8.37
CA GLY A 42 -6.93 -5.25 -8.06
C GLY A 42 -8.30 -5.02 -8.69
N LYS A 43 -8.88 -3.82 -8.52
CA LYS A 43 -10.18 -3.45 -9.10
C LYS A 43 -10.17 -3.42 -10.63
N LEU A 44 -9.04 -3.07 -11.25
CA LEU A 44 -8.92 -3.02 -12.70
C LEU A 44 -9.15 -4.40 -13.33
N LEU A 45 -8.75 -5.47 -12.64
CA LEU A 45 -8.95 -6.84 -13.14
C LEU A 45 -10.41 -7.28 -13.11
N GLU A 46 -11.26 -6.70 -12.26
CA GLU A 46 -12.71 -6.93 -12.30
C GLU A 46 -13.29 -6.51 -13.66
N ARG A 47 -12.72 -5.47 -14.28
CA ARG A 47 -13.11 -5.00 -15.62
C ARG A 47 -12.53 -5.86 -16.74
N PHE A 48 -11.44 -6.59 -16.49
CA PHE A 48 -10.72 -7.38 -17.50
C PHE A 48 -10.43 -8.81 -17.02
N PRO A 49 -11.45 -9.64 -16.72
CA PRO A 49 -11.29 -10.94 -16.06
C PRO A 49 -10.52 -11.99 -16.89
N GLN A 50 -10.39 -11.77 -18.20
CA GLN A 50 -9.61 -12.64 -19.08
C GLN A 50 -8.10 -12.41 -18.97
N VAL A 51 -7.66 -11.24 -18.51
CA VAL A 51 -6.24 -10.92 -18.32
C VAL A 51 -5.73 -11.68 -17.09
N LYS A 52 -4.63 -12.40 -17.26
CA LYS A 52 -3.98 -13.16 -16.18
C LYS A 52 -2.75 -12.40 -15.71
N VAL A 53 -2.70 -12.12 -14.42
CA VAL A 53 -1.58 -11.44 -13.77
C VAL A 53 -1.23 -12.14 -12.47
N THR A 54 0.00 -11.97 -12.01
CA THR A 54 0.45 -12.38 -10.67
C THR A 54 0.80 -11.14 -9.87
N PHE A 55 0.20 -10.99 -8.70
CA PHE A 55 0.66 -10.00 -7.72
C PHE A 55 1.59 -10.67 -6.71
N ASN A 56 2.76 -10.09 -6.53
CA ASN A 56 3.68 -10.46 -5.47
C ASN A 56 3.78 -9.30 -4.49
N PHE A 57 3.53 -9.57 -3.21
CA PHE A 57 3.73 -8.60 -2.14
C PHE A 57 4.90 -9.07 -1.28
N VAL A 58 5.86 -8.18 -1.04
CA VAL A 58 6.99 -8.52 -0.16
C VAL A 58 6.54 -8.63 1.30
N PRO A 59 7.16 -9.50 2.12
CA PRO A 59 6.76 -9.68 3.52
C PRO A 59 6.76 -8.39 4.35
N SER A 60 7.73 -7.51 4.14
CA SER A 60 7.81 -6.21 4.83
C SER A 60 6.61 -5.32 4.53
N LEU A 61 6.06 -5.37 3.31
CA LEU A 61 4.88 -4.60 2.94
C LEU A 61 3.64 -5.18 3.62
N LEU A 62 3.48 -6.50 3.62
CA LEU A 62 2.35 -7.17 4.27
C LEU A 62 2.34 -6.90 5.79
N HIS A 63 3.49 -6.97 6.44
CA HIS A 63 3.61 -6.66 7.87
C HIS A 63 3.19 -5.21 8.17
N GLN A 64 3.65 -4.25 7.37
CA GLN A 64 3.28 -2.85 7.56
C GLN A 64 1.80 -2.59 7.28
N MET A 65 1.18 -3.28 6.32
CA MET A 65 -0.27 -3.23 6.13
C MET A 65 -1.03 -3.75 7.35
N GLN A 66 -0.54 -4.83 7.97
CA GLN A 66 -1.12 -5.38 9.19
C GLN A 66 -1.07 -4.38 10.36
N LEU A 67 0.06 -3.68 10.54
CA LEU A 67 0.16 -2.60 11.53
C LEU A 67 -0.89 -1.49 11.30
N TYR A 68 -1.15 -1.09 10.05
CA TYR A 68 -2.25 -0.15 9.77
C TYR A 68 -3.63 -0.71 10.14
N LEU A 69 -3.88 -2.02 9.93
CA LEU A 69 -5.13 -2.67 10.35
C LEU A 69 -5.29 -2.70 11.87
N GLU A 70 -4.18 -2.71 12.61
CA GLU A 70 -4.13 -2.60 14.08
C GLU A 70 -4.25 -1.15 14.58
N GLY A 71 -4.49 -0.19 13.69
CA GLY A 71 -4.71 1.21 14.03
C GLY A 71 -3.44 2.04 14.18
N LYS A 72 -2.29 1.54 13.72
CA LYS A 72 -1.06 2.36 13.63
C LYS A 72 -1.20 3.42 12.54
N GLU A 73 -0.52 4.54 12.72
CA GLU A 73 -0.66 5.72 11.86
C GLU A 73 0.71 6.22 11.34
N ASP A 74 0.70 6.92 10.21
CA ASP A 74 1.84 7.69 9.76
C ASP A 74 1.83 9.13 10.28
N ARG A 75 3.01 9.73 10.33
CA ARG A 75 3.19 11.13 10.75
C ARG A 75 2.26 12.10 10.01
N VAL A 76 2.03 11.88 8.71
CA VAL A 76 1.14 12.73 7.91
C VAL A 76 -0.32 12.58 8.37
N MET A 77 -0.78 11.36 8.64
CA MET A 77 -2.10 11.07 9.18
C MET A 77 -2.31 11.69 10.56
N VAL A 78 -1.33 11.58 11.47
CA VAL A 78 -1.38 12.20 12.80
C VAL A 78 -1.54 13.72 12.67
N LEU A 79 -0.73 14.36 11.82
CA LEU A 79 -0.81 15.80 11.57
C LEU A 79 -2.15 16.21 10.95
N ALA A 80 -2.64 15.46 9.97
CA ALA A 80 -3.92 15.72 9.30
C ALA A 80 -5.13 15.63 10.25
N LYS A 81 -5.01 14.88 11.35
CA LYS A 81 -6.05 14.75 12.39
C LYS A 81 -6.02 15.87 13.44
N LYS A 82 -4.99 16.73 13.47
CA LYS A 82 -4.93 17.84 14.43
C LYS A 82 -6.10 18.81 14.21
N LYS A 83 -6.73 19.24 15.30
CA LYS A 83 -7.81 20.24 15.24
C LYS A 83 -7.23 21.57 14.77
N VAL A 84 -7.95 22.26 13.90
CA VAL A 84 -7.57 23.60 13.40
C VAL A 84 -7.30 24.56 14.56
N SER A 85 -8.09 24.50 15.63
CA SER A 85 -7.92 25.33 16.83
C SER A 85 -6.62 25.08 17.62
N SER A 86 -5.89 24.01 17.31
CA SER A 86 -4.60 23.68 17.94
C SER A 86 -3.40 24.02 17.05
N LEU A 87 -3.63 24.61 15.88
CA LEU A 87 -2.58 25.09 14.99
C LEU A 87 -2.20 26.52 15.43
N THR A 88 -0.92 26.73 15.75
CA THR A 88 -0.32 28.04 16.07
C THR A 88 0.26 28.68 14.81
#